data_AF-A0A0F9HWZ1-F1
#
_entry.id   AF-A0A0F9HWZ1-F1
#
_cell.length_a   1.000
_cell.length_b   1.000
_cell.length_c   1.000
_cell.angle_alpha   90.00
_cell.angle_beta   90.00
_cell.angle_gamma   90.00
#
_symmetry.space_group_name_H-M   'P 1'
#
loop_
_entity.id
_entity.type
_entity.pdbx_description
1 polymer ?
#
loop_
_entity_poly.entity_id
_entity_poly.type
_entity_poly.pdbx_seq_one_letter_code
_entity_poly.pdbx_strand_id
1 'polypeptide(L)'
;MIVLWNALVLHARWGGMVKDRGLAALAIGGNIVTGWSDRGRVVDESGGTSQEAKLYLLDNPDVHQWALDHELLTTTREELLEDEEIIRHDVEFGAQQEAYDAIQGDTDEGTQEQRREAFLALPENAGFRDDLRRRKAHTFGFDDDVVELYVDFNNLTDKGFARDRFRLDNSRLDLALTDDAVMGDGAFVAVDPDMVPDAEHDRLLARWDAQITTYEDDIPDSHRLVSNTAERQRLIEQDRQRLFLANPAFEQDYQRFQAHGKFIQPQFVEDYVAYYGLPESGSARDRYLKERPDFYAEMQAKLEWTGVIDFSKVPTEKFEEALGFYEALPKGSPRYQYRANNAWFDKEGVALGKWKPYNPERYTPTDPIQAIIDETERRLEELEEAARGWR
;
A
#
# COMPACT_ATOMS: atom_id res chain seq x y z
N MET A 1 11.14 40.96 41.57
CA MET A 1 12.11 42.09 41.50
C MET A 1 11.54 43.37 40.87
N ILE A 2 10.60 43.29 39.93
CA ILE A 2 10.13 44.44 39.14
C ILE A 2 9.57 45.64 39.93
N VAL A 3 8.89 45.40 41.05
CA VAL A 3 8.28 46.48 41.87
C VAL A 3 9.34 47.39 42.49
N LEU A 4 10.41 46.80 43.04
CA LEU A 4 11.52 47.56 43.64
C LEU A 4 12.33 48.30 42.57
N TRP A 5 12.48 47.69 41.39
CA TRP A 5 13.20 48.33 40.29
C TRP A 5 12.44 49.54 39.73
N ASN A 6 11.12 49.42 39.55
CA ASN A 6 10.27 50.55 39.13
C ASN A 6 10.32 51.70 40.13
N ALA A 7 10.31 51.40 41.44
CA ALA A 7 10.48 52.42 42.47
C ALA A 7 11.86 53.11 42.36
N LEU A 8 12.94 52.35 42.16
CA LEU A 8 14.28 52.91 41.99
C LEU A 8 14.38 53.81 40.75
N VAL A 9 13.86 53.37 39.60
CA VAL A 9 13.83 54.15 38.36
C VAL A 9 13.06 55.46 38.55
N LEU A 10 11.90 55.41 39.22
CA LEU A 10 11.09 56.59 39.50
C LEU A 10 11.84 57.60 40.37
N HIS A 11 12.46 57.15 41.46
CA HIS A 11 13.23 58.01 42.37
C HIS A 11 14.49 58.56 41.70
N ALA A 12 15.20 57.76 40.90
CA ALA A 12 16.37 58.20 40.17
C ALA A 12 16.03 59.27 39.11
N ARG A 13 14.88 59.15 38.45
CA ARG A 13 14.38 60.15 37.49
C ARG A 13 13.90 61.43 38.17
N TRP A 14 13.02 61.32 39.17
CA TRP A 14 12.46 62.47 39.86
C TRP A 14 13.46 63.19 40.78
N GLY A 15 14.43 62.45 41.32
CA GLY A 15 15.57 63.01 42.06
C GLY A 15 16.64 63.64 41.16
N GLY A 16 16.47 63.60 39.83
CA GLY A 16 17.42 64.19 38.87
C GLY A 16 18.79 63.50 38.81
N MET A 17 18.92 62.31 39.40
CA MET A 17 20.17 61.55 39.49
C MET A 17 20.61 60.98 38.14
N VAL A 18 19.65 60.68 37.27
CA VAL A 18 19.89 60.20 35.91
C VAL A 18 19.17 61.08 34.89
N LYS A 19 19.81 61.28 33.73
CA LYS A 19 19.22 61.92 32.55
C LYS A 19 18.75 60.84 31.57
N ASP A 20 18.28 61.23 30.39
CA ASP A 20 17.63 60.33 29.42
C ASP A 20 18.44 59.05 29.14
N ARG A 21 19.76 59.16 28.93
CA ARG A 21 20.64 58.00 28.72
C ARG A 21 20.71 57.07 29.94
N GLY A 22 20.76 57.62 31.14
CA GLY A 22 20.77 56.84 32.38
C GLY A 22 19.42 56.20 32.67
N LEU A 23 18.31 56.87 32.30
CA LEU A 23 16.97 56.29 32.36
C LEU A 23 16.85 55.09 31.42
N ALA A 24 17.36 55.20 30.19
CA ALA A 24 17.39 54.10 29.23
C ALA A 24 18.23 52.92 29.76
N ALA A 25 19.41 53.18 30.33
CA ALA A 25 20.25 52.14 30.91
C ALA A 25 19.58 51.42 32.11
N LEU A 26 18.90 52.16 32.99
CA LEU A 26 18.14 51.57 34.10
C LEU A 26 16.94 50.75 33.62
N ALA A 27 16.28 51.16 32.54
CA ALA A 27 15.19 50.39 31.96
C ALA A 27 15.68 49.06 31.37
N ILE A 28 16.78 49.09 30.59
CA ILE A 28 17.39 47.88 30.04
C ILE A 28 17.86 46.94 31.16
N GLY A 29 18.60 47.47 32.15
CA GLY A 29 19.06 46.66 33.29
C GLY A 29 17.91 46.08 34.12
N GLY A 30 16.80 46.80 34.23
CA GLY A 30 15.59 46.30 34.91
C GLY A 30 14.93 45.13 34.20
N ASN A 31 14.89 45.18 32.87
CA ASN A 31 14.39 44.08 32.05
C ASN A 31 15.30 42.85 32.17
N ILE A 32 16.62 43.02 32.10
CA ILE A 32 17.58 41.93 32.29
C ILE A 32 17.44 41.28 33.68
N VAL A 33 17.38 42.07 34.75
CA VAL A 33 17.19 41.54 36.12
C VAL A 33 15.86 40.81 36.27
N THR A 34 14.80 41.30 35.61
CA THR A 34 13.50 40.63 35.63
C THR A 34 13.55 39.33 34.83
N GLY A 35 14.11 39.34 33.63
CA GLY A 35 14.25 38.14 32.79
C GLY A 35 15.15 37.08 33.43
N TRP A 36 16.25 37.46 34.06
CA TRP A 36 17.08 36.52 34.82
C TRP A 36 16.33 35.92 36.01
N SER A 37 15.52 36.73 36.71
CA SER A 37 14.65 36.24 37.79
C SER A 37 13.59 35.26 37.27
N ASP A 38 13.02 35.52 36.09
CA ASP A 38 12.01 34.65 35.48
C ASP A 38 12.63 33.33 35.00
N ARG A 39 13.85 33.37 34.44
CA ARG A 39 14.64 32.16 34.17
C ARG A 39 14.86 31.34 35.43
N GLY A 40 15.18 31.99 36.55
CA GLY A 40 15.34 31.33 37.85
C GLY A 40 14.13 30.48 38.23
N ARG A 41 12.91 31.00 38.02
CA ARG A 41 11.68 30.23 38.26
C ARG A 41 11.55 29.02 37.34
N VAL A 42 11.88 29.16 36.05
CA VAL A 42 11.89 28.03 35.11
C VAL A 42 12.89 26.97 35.54
N VAL A 43 14.09 27.39 35.97
CA VAL A 43 15.15 26.51 36.48
C VAL A 43 14.75 25.82 37.78
N ASP A 44 14.02 26.50 38.67
CA ASP A 44 13.51 25.90 39.90
C ASP A 44 12.45 24.82 39.62
N GLU A 45 11.65 25.00 38.57
CA GLU A 45 10.58 24.07 38.16
C GLU A 45 11.10 22.86 37.37
N SER A 46 12.05 23.07 36.45
CA SER A 46 12.47 22.07 35.45
C SER A 46 13.94 21.66 35.55
N GLY A 47 14.78 22.42 36.25
CA GLY A 47 16.23 22.22 36.35
C GLY A 47 17.06 23.18 35.49
N GLY A 48 18.34 23.36 35.84
CA GLY A 48 19.22 24.33 35.16
C GLY A 48 19.68 23.92 33.77
N THR A 49 19.65 22.62 33.48
CA THR A 49 20.05 22.01 32.21
C THR A 49 18.85 21.48 31.39
N SER A 50 17.63 21.79 31.83
CA SER A 50 16.39 21.37 31.16
C SER A 50 16.21 22.06 29.81
N GLN A 51 15.34 21.49 28.97
CA GLN A 51 15.04 22.08 27.67
C GLN A 51 14.22 23.36 27.83
N GLU A 52 13.38 23.46 28.86
CA GLU A 52 12.64 24.68 29.21
C GLU A 52 13.59 25.82 29.59
N ALA A 53 14.65 25.53 30.35
CA ALA A 53 15.64 26.51 30.74
C ALA A 53 16.51 26.99 29.56
N LYS A 54 16.78 26.10 28.59
CA LYS A 54 17.48 26.44 27.34
C LYS A 54 16.59 27.23 26.38
N LEU A 55 15.33 26.82 26.21
CA LEU A 55 14.34 27.52 25.41
C LEU A 55 14.15 28.96 25.89
N TYR A 56 14.11 29.16 27.21
CA TYR A 56 14.05 30.50 27.78
C TYR A 56 15.23 31.38 27.32
N LEU A 57 16.45 30.84 27.25
CA LEU A 57 17.64 31.58 26.80
C LEU A 57 17.58 31.91 25.29
N LEU A 58 17.07 30.98 24.48
CA LEU A 58 16.84 31.20 23.05
C LEU A 58 15.87 32.36 22.80
N ASP A 59 14.74 32.36 23.52
CA ASP A 59 13.67 33.35 23.41
C ASP A 59 14.02 34.70 24.06
N ASN A 60 15.02 34.74 24.95
CA ASN A 60 15.49 35.96 25.64
C ASN A 60 16.99 36.21 25.39
N PRO A 61 17.39 36.57 24.15
CA PRO A 61 18.79 36.75 23.75
C PRO A 61 19.57 37.75 24.60
N ASP A 62 18.93 38.81 25.05
CA ASP A 62 19.55 39.86 25.86
C ASP A 62 19.90 39.37 27.27
N VAL A 63 19.02 38.57 27.87
CA VAL A 63 19.27 37.90 29.15
C VAL A 63 20.39 36.86 29.01
N HIS A 64 20.39 36.09 27.92
CA HIS A 64 21.44 35.10 27.64
C HIS A 64 22.81 35.76 27.44
N GLN A 65 22.89 36.79 26.59
CA GLN A 65 24.13 37.53 26.37
C GLN A 65 24.65 38.16 27.66
N TRP A 66 23.78 38.79 28.44
CA TRP A 66 24.17 39.34 29.74
C TRP A 66 24.74 38.27 30.67
N ALA A 67 24.14 37.08 30.71
CA ALA A 67 24.61 35.98 31.55
C ALA A 67 25.98 35.44 31.10
N LEU A 68 26.24 35.40 29.79
CA LEU A 68 27.55 35.05 29.22
C LEU A 68 28.61 36.10 29.58
N ASP A 69 28.28 37.38 29.43
CA ASP A 69 29.18 38.50 29.75
C ASP A 69 29.62 38.51 31.23
N HIS A 70 28.84 37.87 32.10
CA HIS A 70 29.10 37.76 33.55
C HIS A 70 29.57 36.36 33.98
N GLU A 71 29.94 35.49 33.04
CA GLU A 71 30.45 34.13 33.30
C GLU A 71 29.46 33.25 34.10
N LEU A 72 28.16 33.55 34.04
CA LEU A 72 27.11 32.78 34.72
C LEU A 72 26.69 31.55 33.90
N LEU A 73 26.95 31.57 32.59
CA LEU A 73 26.71 30.49 31.65
C LEU A 73 27.93 30.32 30.76
N THR A 74 28.10 29.12 30.22
CA THR A 74 29.16 28.79 29.27
C THR A 74 28.64 28.45 27.88
N THR A 75 27.39 27.99 27.77
CA THR A 75 26.77 27.59 26.51
C THR A 75 26.43 28.82 25.67
N THR A 76 27.03 28.89 24.49
CA THR A 76 26.87 30.04 23.57
C THR A 76 25.49 30.03 22.91
N ARG A 77 25.10 31.16 22.30
CA ARG A 77 23.84 31.21 21.56
C ARG A 77 23.92 30.36 20.30
N GLU A 78 25.09 30.36 19.65
CA GLU A 78 25.38 29.54 18.48
C GLU A 78 25.16 28.05 18.79
N GLU A 79 25.70 27.55 19.92
CA GLU A 79 25.46 26.18 20.38
C GLU A 79 23.98 25.88 20.64
N LEU A 80 23.20 26.83 21.17
CA LEU A 80 21.77 26.62 21.38
C LEU A 80 20.97 26.66 20.07
N LEU A 81 21.42 27.43 19.08
CA LEU A 81 20.76 27.54 17.78
C LEU A 81 20.96 26.29 16.93
N GLU A 82 22.05 25.54 17.14
CA GLU A 82 22.26 24.23 16.51
C GLU A 82 21.14 23.23 16.87
N ASP A 83 20.62 23.32 18.10
CA ASP A 83 19.57 22.43 18.62
C ASP A 83 18.20 23.12 18.78
N GLU A 84 17.98 24.32 18.21
CA GLU A 84 16.78 25.13 18.51
C GLU A 84 15.47 24.36 18.27
N GLU A 85 15.37 23.66 17.15
CA GLU A 85 14.17 22.92 16.79
C GLU A 85 13.90 21.78 17.77
N ILE A 86 14.93 21.00 18.11
CA ILE A 86 14.86 19.91 19.09
C ILE A 86 14.44 20.45 20.46
N ILE A 87 15.04 21.56 20.90
CA ILE A 87 14.71 22.19 22.19
C ILE A 87 13.24 22.62 22.22
N ARG A 88 12.73 23.23 21.14
CA ARG A 88 11.33 23.68 21.06
C ARG A 88 10.37 22.48 21.11
N HIS A 89 10.64 21.43 20.34
CA HIS A 89 9.81 20.23 20.33
C HIS A 89 9.85 19.46 21.66
N ASP A 90 11.01 19.36 22.32
CA ASP A 90 11.13 18.73 23.64
C ASP A 90 10.20 19.38 24.67
N VAL A 91 10.15 20.71 24.67
CA VAL A 91 9.28 21.47 25.57
C VAL A 91 7.81 21.33 25.16
N GLU A 92 7.51 21.35 23.86
CA GLU A 92 6.15 21.20 23.35
C GLU A 92 5.55 19.82 23.67
N PHE A 93 6.32 18.75 23.49
CA PHE A 93 5.86 17.37 23.61
C PHE A 93 6.27 16.67 24.91
N GLY A 94 6.75 17.40 25.92
CA GLY A 94 7.25 16.81 27.16
C GLY A 94 6.25 15.88 27.87
N ALA A 95 4.95 16.22 27.85
CA ALA A 95 3.90 15.39 28.43
C ALA A 95 3.68 14.09 27.63
N GLN A 96 3.73 14.16 26.30
CA GLN A 96 3.63 12.99 25.43
C GLN A 96 4.85 12.08 25.58
N GLN A 97 6.05 12.66 25.72
CA GLN A 97 7.29 11.91 25.98
C GLN A 97 7.20 11.15 27.31
N GLU A 98 6.76 11.80 28.40
CA GLU A 98 6.57 11.14 29.70
C GLU A 98 5.55 9.99 29.60
N ALA A 99 4.42 10.23 28.92
CA ALA A 99 3.41 9.20 28.69
C ALA A 99 3.94 8.02 27.85
N TYR A 100 4.75 8.30 26.83
CA TYR A 100 5.37 7.30 25.97
C TYR A 100 6.40 6.43 26.72
N ASP A 101 7.23 7.07 27.55
CA ASP A 101 8.22 6.39 28.38
C ASP A 101 7.57 5.54 29.47
N ALA A 102 6.44 5.97 30.03
CA ALA A 102 5.68 5.23 31.03
C ALA A 102 5.12 3.88 30.50
N ILE A 103 5.00 3.68 29.18
CA ILE A 103 4.55 2.42 28.58
C ILE A 103 5.53 1.26 28.89
N GLN A 104 6.79 1.56 29.23
CA GLN A 104 7.88 0.60 29.41
C GLN A 104 7.76 -0.30 30.66
N GLY A 105 6.87 0.02 31.61
CA GLY A 105 6.98 -0.49 32.98
C GLY A 105 6.46 -1.90 33.31
N ASP A 106 5.54 -2.50 32.54
CA ASP A 106 4.68 -3.56 33.11
C ASP A 106 4.25 -4.74 32.19
N THR A 107 4.81 -4.88 30.98
CA THR A 107 4.43 -5.97 30.05
C THR A 107 5.62 -6.60 29.33
N ASP A 108 5.41 -7.74 28.65
CA ASP A 108 6.43 -8.31 27.75
C ASP A 108 6.74 -7.38 26.56
N GLU A 109 7.91 -7.55 25.93
CA GLU A 109 8.41 -6.66 24.87
C GLU A 109 7.42 -6.50 23.71
N GLY A 110 6.75 -7.58 23.28
CA GLY A 110 5.76 -7.53 22.21
C GLY A 110 4.52 -6.71 22.56
N THR A 111 4.03 -6.80 23.80
CA THR A 111 2.89 -5.97 24.25
C THR A 111 3.31 -4.51 24.43
N GLN A 112 4.57 -4.24 24.80
CA GLN A 112 5.07 -2.86 24.92
C GLN A 112 5.13 -2.17 23.56
N GLU A 113 5.66 -2.85 22.54
CA GLU A 113 5.77 -2.32 21.18
C GLU A 113 4.39 -1.99 20.59
N GLN A 114 3.43 -2.91 20.71
CA GLN A 114 2.05 -2.69 20.27
C GLN A 114 1.39 -1.49 20.96
N ARG A 115 1.63 -1.29 22.26
CA ARG A 115 1.09 -0.15 23.00
C ARG A 115 1.72 1.18 22.56
N ARG A 116 3.03 1.18 22.29
CA ARG A 116 3.75 2.35 21.76
C ARG A 116 3.25 2.71 20.37
N GLU A 117 3.10 1.72 19.49
CA GLU A 117 2.52 1.93 18.16
C GLU A 117 1.10 2.47 18.26
N ALA A 118 0.25 1.89 19.11
CA ALA A 118 -1.11 2.37 19.33
C ALA A 118 -1.13 3.82 19.87
N PHE A 119 -0.21 4.17 20.77
CA PHE A 119 -0.07 5.55 21.27
C PHE A 119 0.32 6.52 20.16
N LEU A 120 1.31 6.16 19.32
CA LEU A 120 1.77 7.00 18.21
C LEU A 120 0.77 7.08 17.05
N ALA A 121 -0.13 6.11 16.92
CA ALA A 121 -1.19 6.11 15.91
C ALA A 121 -2.31 7.12 16.20
N LEU A 122 -2.41 7.62 17.44
CA LEU A 122 -3.42 8.61 17.82
C LEU A 122 -3.18 9.96 17.11
N PRO A 123 -4.22 10.60 16.51
CA PRO A 123 -4.06 11.86 15.80
C PRO A 123 -3.46 13.00 16.64
N GLU A 124 -3.80 13.07 17.93
CA GLU A 124 -3.26 14.04 18.87
C GLU A 124 -1.74 13.90 19.11
N ASN A 125 -1.18 12.73 18.83
CA ASN A 125 0.24 12.43 18.99
C ASN A 125 1.01 12.49 17.65
N ALA A 126 0.38 12.94 16.56
CA ALA A 126 1.03 13.02 15.25
C ALA A 126 2.29 13.90 15.27
N GLY A 127 2.22 15.07 15.90
CA GLY A 127 3.38 15.96 16.04
C GLY A 127 4.53 15.33 16.83
N PHE A 128 4.22 14.68 17.95
CA PHE A 128 5.20 13.94 18.76
C PHE A 128 5.82 12.76 18.01
N ARG A 129 5.01 12.01 17.27
CA ARG A 129 5.48 10.90 16.42
C ARG A 129 6.45 11.39 15.35
N ASP A 130 6.13 12.51 14.72
CA ASP A 130 6.99 13.10 13.70
C ASP A 130 8.29 13.64 14.31
N ASP A 131 8.23 14.24 15.50
CA ASP A 131 9.42 14.64 16.26
C ASP A 131 10.34 13.46 16.61
N LEU A 132 9.80 12.34 17.10
CA LEU A 132 10.60 11.12 17.35
C LEU A 132 11.33 10.64 16.09
N ARG A 133 10.70 10.79 14.91
CA ARG A 133 11.31 10.44 13.63
C ARG A 133 12.40 11.42 13.24
N ARG A 134 12.22 12.73 13.47
CA ARG A 134 13.27 13.75 13.26
C ARG A 134 14.49 13.45 14.10
N ARG A 135 14.30 13.20 15.39
CA ARG A 135 15.41 12.82 16.30
C ARG A 135 16.16 11.61 15.77
N LYS A 136 15.42 10.57 15.37
CA LYS A 136 16.02 9.37 14.78
C LYS A 136 16.80 9.68 13.49
N ALA A 137 16.26 10.51 12.61
CA ALA A 137 16.98 10.97 11.40
C ALA A 137 18.27 11.72 11.75
N HIS A 138 18.25 12.62 12.74
CA HIS A 138 19.47 13.30 13.20
C HIS A 138 20.49 12.34 13.83
N THR A 139 20.06 11.25 14.48
CA THR A 139 21.03 10.23 14.95
C THR A 139 21.76 9.52 13.82
N PHE A 140 21.17 9.47 12.63
CA PHE A 140 21.85 9.00 11.41
C PHE A 140 22.74 10.08 10.78
N GLY A 141 22.69 11.33 11.25
CA GLY A 141 23.44 12.44 10.66
C GLY A 141 22.84 12.96 9.36
N PHE A 142 21.52 12.78 9.15
CA PHE A 142 20.82 13.37 8.02
C PHE A 142 20.79 14.90 8.13
N ASP A 143 20.92 15.57 6.98
CA ASP A 143 20.69 17.01 6.87
C ASP A 143 19.19 17.34 6.95
N ASP A 144 18.86 18.60 7.27
CA ASP A 144 17.48 19.06 7.51
C ASP A 144 16.52 18.74 6.34
N ASP A 145 16.99 18.78 5.09
CA ASP A 145 16.13 18.44 3.94
C ASP A 145 15.80 16.93 3.93
N VAL A 146 16.76 16.08 4.27
CA VAL A 146 16.57 14.62 4.33
C VAL A 146 15.77 14.21 5.57
N VAL A 147 15.90 14.96 6.68
CA VAL A 147 15.13 14.73 7.92
C VAL A 147 13.62 14.81 7.65
N GLU A 148 13.14 15.86 6.98
CA GLU A 148 11.70 15.97 6.69
C GLU A 148 11.23 14.90 5.69
N LEU A 149 12.04 14.55 4.69
CA LEU A 149 11.74 13.44 3.79
C LEU A 149 11.64 12.10 4.53
N TYR A 150 12.49 11.89 5.54
CA TYR A 150 12.44 10.71 6.38
C TYR A 150 11.17 10.67 7.25
N VAL A 151 10.72 11.81 7.77
CA VAL A 151 9.44 11.93 8.50
C VAL A 151 8.28 11.56 7.57
N ASP A 152 8.21 12.16 6.39
CA ASP A 152 7.17 11.88 5.38
C ASP A 152 7.16 10.41 4.98
N PHE A 153 8.32 9.83 4.69
CA PHE A 153 8.48 8.42 4.36
C PHE A 153 7.92 7.49 5.46
N ASN A 154 8.20 7.79 6.73
CA ASN A 154 7.72 6.98 7.84
C ASN A 154 6.22 7.22 8.15
N ASN A 155 5.65 8.34 7.70
CA ASN A 155 4.21 8.60 7.74
C ASN A 155 3.43 7.80 6.68
N LEU A 156 4.09 7.29 5.64
CA LEU A 156 3.46 6.41 4.65
C LEU A 156 3.19 5.03 5.24
N THR A 157 2.13 4.39 4.74
CA THR A 157 1.82 2.99 5.04
C THR A 157 2.99 2.09 4.66
N ASP A 158 3.23 1.11 5.51
CA ASP A 158 4.16 0.01 5.33
C ASP A 158 3.62 -1.08 4.38
N LYS A 159 2.29 -1.14 4.18
CA LYS A 159 1.65 -2.04 3.24
C LYS A 159 1.72 -1.50 1.81
N GLY A 160 2.02 -2.39 0.87
CA GLY A 160 2.11 -2.06 -0.55
C GLY A 160 3.44 -1.38 -0.90
N PHE A 161 3.42 -0.46 -1.86
CA PHE A 161 4.60 0.12 -2.49
C PHE A 161 4.67 1.65 -2.37
N ALA A 162 3.86 2.25 -1.48
CA ALA A 162 3.84 3.70 -1.28
C ALA A 162 5.21 4.26 -0.87
N ARG A 163 5.89 3.56 0.04
CA ARG A 163 7.24 3.89 0.50
C ARG A 163 8.29 3.78 -0.60
N ASP A 164 8.20 2.75 -1.43
CA ASP A 164 9.13 2.55 -2.55
C ASP A 164 8.96 3.62 -3.62
N ARG A 165 7.71 3.95 -4.01
CA ARG A 165 7.44 5.08 -4.92
C ARG A 165 7.96 6.40 -4.36
N PHE A 166 7.76 6.64 -3.06
CA PHE A 166 8.25 7.85 -2.43
C PHE A 166 9.78 7.95 -2.48
N ARG A 167 10.50 6.85 -2.28
CA ARG A 167 11.96 6.80 -2.41
C ARG A 167 12.42 7.06 -3.84
N LEU A 168 11.73 6.50 -4.84
CA LEU A 168 12.02 6.76 -6.25
C LEU A 168 11.85 8.25 -6.63
N ASP A 169 10.80 8.89 -6.11
CA ASP A 169 10.55 10.32 -6.32
C ASP A 169 11.53 11.22 -5.53
N ASN A 170 12.17 10.69 -4.48
CA ASN A 170 13.07 11.41 -3.57
C ASN A 170 14.45 10.76 -3.49
N SER A 171 15.21 10.82 -4.59
CA SER A 171 16.55 10.22 -4.70
C SER A 171 17.54 10.57 -3.57
N ARG A 172 17.47 11.79 -2.98
CA ARG A 172 18.31 12.15 -1.83
C ARG A 172 18.04 11.27 -0.60
N LEU A 173 16.76 11.04 -0.29
CA LEU A 173 16.37 10.15 0.80
C LEU A 173 16.78 8.71 0.48
N ASP A 174 16.56 8.25 -0.75
CA ASP A 174 16.93 6.89 -1.14
C ASP A 174 18.43 6.62 -0.99
N LEU A 175 19.27 7.56 -1.44
CA LEU A 175 20.72 7.50 -1.24
C LEU A 175 21.09 7.47 0.24
N ALA A 176 20.45 8.29 1.07
CA ALA A 176 20.72 8.32 2.51
C ALA A 176 20.31 7.02 3.22
N LEU A 177 19.18 6.42 2.82
CA LEU A 177 18.68 5.16 3.40
C LEU A 177 19.44 3.92 2.93
N THR A 178 20.08 3.97 1.77
CA THR A 178 20.84 2.86 1.16
C THR A 178 22.34 2.94 1.43
N ASP A 179 22.83 4.02 2.03
CA ASP A 179 24.23 4.17 2.40
C ASP A 179 24.57 3.37 3.66
N ASP A 180 25.27 2.25 3.49
CA ASP A 180 25.77 1.40 4.57
C ASP A 180 26.65 2.16 5.59
N ALA A 181 27.35 3.22 5.16
CA ALA A 181 28.17 4.03 6.07
C ALA A 181 27.31 4.86 7.04
N VAL A 182 26.07 5.18 6.64
CA VAL A 182 25.12 5.97 7.42
C VAL A 182 24.18 5.07 8.22
N MET A 183 23.60 4.06 7.56
CA MET A 183 22.55 3.21 8.14
C MET A 183 23.08 1.90 8.76
N GLY A 184 24.34 1.54 8.50
CA GLY A 184 24.96 0.31 9.01
C GLY A 184 24.21 -0.95 8.56
N ASP A 185 24.06 -1.92 9.46
CA ASP A 185 23.32 -3.17 9.21
C ASP A 185 21.83 -2.95 8.90
N GLY A 186 21.30 -1.75 9.14
CA GLY A 186 19.92 -1.36 8.85
C GLY A 186 19.73 -0.67 7.50
N ALA A 187 20.75 -0.63 6.64
CA ALA A 187 20.66 -0.02 5.33
C ALA A 187 19.59 -0.70 4.46
N PHE A 188 18.80 0.12 3.78
CA PHE A 188 17.77 -0.34 2.88
C PHE A 188 18.39 -0.86 1.58
N VAL A 189 17.72 -1.82 0.95
CA VAL A 189 18.04 -2.20 -0.42
C VAL A 189 17.56 -1.08 -1.36
N ALA A 190 18.37 -0.72 -2.34
CA ALA A 190 17.99 0.24 -3.38
C ALA A 190 16.71 -0.22 -4.08
N VAL A 191 15.79 0.72 -4.30
CA VAL A 191 14.51 0.41 -4.95
C VAL A 191 14.75 0.13 -6.43
N ASP A 192 14.29 -1.02 -6.91
CA ASP A 192 14.25 -1.32 -8.34
C ASP A 192 12.97 -0.72 -8.95
N PRO A 193 13.05 0.29 -9.83
CA PRO A 193 11.87 0.91 -10.43
C PRO A 193 10.99 -0.07 -11.21
N ASP A 194 11.57 -1.15 -11.76
CA ASP A 194 10.84 -2.15 -12.53
C ASP A 194 10.04 -3.11 -11.64
N MET A 195 10.24 -3.03 -10.31
CA MET A 195 9.57 -3.85 -9.30
C MET A 195 8.53 -3.07 -8.48
N VAL A 196 8.25 -1.83 -8.83
CA VAL A 196 7.31 -0.96 -8.11
C VAL A 196 6.05 -0.70 -8.93
N PRO A 197 4.91 -1.35 -8.59
CA PRO A 197 3.63 -1.08 -9.23
C PRO A 197 3.20 0.38 -9.10
N ASP A 198 2.33 0.81 -10.01
CA ASP A 198 1.76 2.16 -9.96
C ASP A 198 0.87 2.39 -8.73
N ALA A 199 0.43 3.64 -8.55
CA ALA A 199 -0.38 4.03 -7.40
C ALA A 199 -1.78 3.39 -7.37
N GLU A 200 -2.31 2.89 -8.49
CA GLU A 200 -3.62 2.22 -8.50
C GLU A 200 -3.57 0.87 -7.79
N HIS A 201 -2.44 0.15 -7.88
CA HIS A 201 -2.22 -1.06 -7.10
C HIS A 201 -2.51 -0.84 -5.61
N ASP A 202 -1.94 0.21 -5.02
CA ASP A 202 -2.09 0.49 -3.59
C ASP A 202 -3.45 1.09 -3.24
N ARG A 203 -4.09 1.83 -4.16
CA ARG A 203 -5.48 2.28 -3.99
C ARG A 203 -6.42 1.09 -3.89
N LEU A 204 -6.23 0.08 -4.73
CA LEU A 204 -7.01 -1.16 -4.71
C LEU A 204 -6.70 -1.97 -3.44
N LEU A 205 -5.43 -2.05 -3.04
CA LEU A 205 -5.02 -2.68 -1.78
C LEU A 205 -5.71 -2.04 -0.58
N ALA A 206 -5.64 -0.71 -0.46
CA ALA A 206 -6.25 0.02 0.65
C ALA A 206 -7.78 -0.14 0.70
N ARG A 207 -8.43 -0.20 -0.48
CA ARG A 207 -9.88 -0.38 -0.58
C ARG A 207 -10.34 -1.79 -0.16
N TRP A 208 -9.56 -2.81 -0.52
CA TRP A 208 -9.94 -4.21 -0.38
C TRP A 208 -9.01 -5.01 0.55
N ASP A 209 -8.27 -4.35 1.43
CA ASP A 209 -7.22 -4.94 2.29
C ASP A 209 -7.68 -6.21 3.00
N ALA A 210 -8.86 -6.17 3.63
CA ALA A 210 -9.45 -7.31 4.32
C ALA A 210 -9.76 -8.47 3.35
N GLN A 211 -10.39 -8.19 2.21
CA GLN A 211 -10.77 -9.21 1.23
C GLN A 211 -9.54 -9.80 0.53
N ILE A 212 -8.53 -8.99 0.24
CA ILE A 212 -7.26 -9.45 -0.34
C ILE A 212 -6.53 -10.35 0.66
N THR A 213 -6.41 -9.93 1.92
CA THR A 213 -5.82 -10.74 3.00
C THR A 213 -6.56 -12.07 3.13
N THR A 214 -7.90 -12.06 3.12
CA THR A 214 -8.68 -13.30 3.15
C THR A 214 -8.45 -14.16 1.92
N TYR A 215 -8.35 -13.58 0.72
CA TYR A 215 -8.16 -14.30 -0.53
C TYR A 215 -6.78 -14.97 -0.64
N GLU A 216 -5.72 -14.23 -0.28
CA GLU A 216 -4.32 -14.63 -0.44
C GLU A 216 -3.79 -15.44 0.75
N ASP A 217 -4.22 -15.12 1.97
CA ASP A 217 -3.64 -15.68 3.20
C ASP A 217 -4.64 -16.58 3.95
N ASP A 218 -5.79 -16.03 4.38
CA ASP A 218 -6.68 -16.76 5.30
C ASP A 218 -7.26 -18.03 4.66
N ILE A 219 -7.69 -17.96 3.40
CA ILE A 219 -8.26 -19.11 2.68
C ILE A 219 -7.21 -20.22 2.52
N PRO A 220 -6.00 -19.97 1.97
CA PRO A 220 -4.96 -21.00 1.90
C PRO A 220 -4.56 -21.57 3.28
N ASP A 221 -4.42 -20.72 4.31
CA ASP A 221 -4.05 -21.17 5.66
C ASP A 221 -5.13 -22.08 6.28
N SER A 222 -6.41 -21.76 6.07
CA SER A 222 -7.54 -22.57 6.56
C SER A 222 -7.52 -24.02 6.05
N HIS A 223 -6.92 -24.25 4.87
CA HIS A 223 -6.81 -25.57 4.24
C HIS A 223 -5.42 -26.20 4.35
N ARG A 224 -4.48 -25.60 5.09
CA ARG A 224 -3.08 -26.08 5.17
C ARG A 224 -2.92 -27.52 5.67
N LEU A 225 -3.86 -27.98 6.51
CA LEU A 225 -3.84 -29.33 7.09
C LEU A 225 -4.37 -30.41 6.14
N VAL A 226 -4.93 -30.03 4.98
CA VAL A 226 -5.39 -30.98 3.97
C VAL A 226 -4.17 -31.56 3.25
N SER A 227 -3.91 -32.85 3.49
CA SER A 227 -2.71 -33.56 3.00
C SER A 227 -2.74 -33.78 1.48
N ASN A 228 -3.91 -34.05 0.91
CA ASN A 228 -4.06 -34.22 -0.53
C ASN A 228 -4.01 -32.86 -1.22
N THR A 229 -3.00 -32.66 -2.08
CA THR A 229 -2.76 -31.38 -2.74
C THR A 229 -3.87 -31.00 -3.73
N ALA A 230 -4.39 -31.96 -4.51
CA ALA A 230 -5.44 -31.68 -5.47
C ALA A 230 -6.77 -31.32 -4.78
N GLU A 231 -7.07 -32.02 -3.67
CA GLU A 231 -8.23 -31.72 -2.84
C GLU A 231 -8.08 -30.36 -2.14
N ARG A 232 -6.91 -30.06 -1.58
CA ARG A 232 -6.61 -28.77 -0.98
C ARG A 232 -6.82 -27.61 -1.96
N GLN A 233 -6.28 -27.72 -3.17
CA GLN A 233 -6.45 -26.68 -4.20
C GLN A 233 -7.91 -26.51 -4.61
N ARG A 234 -8.66 -27.60 -4.74
CA ARG A 234 -10.09 -27.54 -5.03
C ARG A 234 -10.89 -26.80 -3.94
N LEU A 235 -10.58 -27.04 -2.67
CA LEU A 235 -11.25 -26.37 -1.54
C LEU A 235 -10.90 -24.87 -1.48
N ILE A 236 -9.62 -24.53 -1.66
CA ILE A 236 -9.16 -23.14 -1.76
C ILE A 236 -9.91 -22.40 -2.86
N GLU A 237 -9.96 -22.98 -4.06
CA GLU A 237 -10.64 -22.37 -5.20
C GLU A 237 -12.15 -22.23 -4.95
N GLN A 238 -12.77 -23.23 -4.31
CA GLN A 238 -14.18 -23.16 -3.95
C GLN A 238 -14.48 -22.01 -2.98
N ASP A 239 -13.63 -21.77 -1.98
CA ASP A 239 -13.83 -20.68 -1.02
C ASP A 239 -13.50 -19.31 -1.63
N ARG A 240 -12.49 -19.22 -2.51
CA ARG A 240 -12.21 -18.03 -3.31
C ARG A 240 -13.40 -17.63 -4.18
N GLN A 241 -14.02 -18.59 -4.87
CA GLN A 241 -15.23 -18.35 -5.65
C GLN A 241 -16.40 -17.89 -4.79
N ARG A 242 -16.56 -18.44 -3.57
CA ARG A 242 -17.59 -17.95 -2.62
C ARG A 242 -17.35 -16.49 -2.23
N LEU A 243 -16.09 -16.10 -2.00
CA LEU A 243 -15.74 -14.72 -1.68
C LEU A 243 -16.08 -13.77 -2.82
N PHE A 244 -15.78 -14.15 -4.07
CA PHE A 244 -16.15 -13.38 -5.26
C PHE A 244 -17.66 -13.29 -5.47
N LEU A 245 -18.39 -14.40 -5.33
CA LEU A 245 -19.85 -14.40 -5.44
C LEU A 245 -20.52 -13.50 -4.38
N ALA A 246 -19.96 -13.44 -3.17
CA ALA A 246 -20.42 -12.55 -2.12
C ALA A 246 -20.04 -11.07 -2.38
N ASN A 247 -18.99 -10.81 -3.16
CA ASN A 247 -18.46 -9.47 -3.44
C ASN A 247 -18.13 -9.28 -4.94
N PRO A 248 -19.11 -9.15 -5.83
CA PRO A 248 -18.85 -9.07 -7.28
C PRO A 248 -17.98 -7.87 -7.71
N ALA A 249 -18.05 -6.75 -6.97
CA ALA A 249 -17.17 -5.60 -7.22
C ALA A 249 -15.71 -5.90 -6.86
N PHE A 250 -15.48 -6.73 -5.83
CA PHE A 250 -14.14 -7.13 -5.41
C PHE A 250 -13.49 -8.05 -6.46
N GLU A 251 -14.23 -8.96 -7.08
CA GLU A 251 -13.67 -9.84 -8.13
C GLU A 251 -13.01 -9.04 -9.25
N GLN A 252 -13.71 -8.05 -9.80
CA GLN A 252 -13.17 -7.22 -10.89
C GLN A 252 -11.97 -6.38 -10.42
N ASP A 253 -12.08 -5.76 -9.25
CA ASP A 253 -11.02 -4.92 -8.69
C ASP A 253 -9.79 -5.73 -8.27
N TYR A 254 -9.98 -6.98 -7.85
CA TYR A 254 -8.89 -7.92 -7.56
C TYR A 254 -8.14 -8.28 -8.84
N GLN A 255 -8.84 -8.48 -9.97
CA GLN A 255 -8.16 -8.68 -11.25
C GLN A 255 -7.39 -7.42 -11.70
N ARG A 256 -7.92 -6.22 -11.45
CA ARG A 256 -7.15 -4.97 -11.69
C ARG A 256 -5.92 -4.91 -10.81
N PHE A 257 -6.05 -5.23 -9.52
CA PHE A 257 -4.95 -5.27 -8.56
C PHE A 257 -3.83 -6.21 -9.04
N GLN A 258 -4.20 -7.43 -9.47
CA GLN A 258 -3.26 -8.39 -10.04
C GLN A 258 -2.61 -7.86 -11.33
N ALA A 259 -3.36 -7.18 -12.20
CA ALA A 259 -2.81 -6.60 -13.43
C ALA A 259 -1.74 -5.54 -13.14
N HIS A 260 -2.01 -4.62 -12.21
CA HIS A 260 -1.03 -3.60 -11.80
C HIS A 260 0.20 -4.24 -11.12
N GLY A 261 0.01 -5.24 -10.26
CA GLY A 261 1.10 -5.97 -9.62
C GLY A 261 1.96 -6.78 -10.60
N LYS A 262 1.41 -7.12 -11.78
CA LYS A 262 2.10 -7.79 -12.89
C LYS A 262 2.63 -6.82 -13.95
N PHE A 263 2.57 -5.51 -13.68
CA PHE A 263 3.05 -4.47 -14.58
C PHE A 263 2.42 -4.53 -15.97
N ILE A 264 1.15 -4.95 -16.04
CA ILE A 264 0.37 -4.91 -17.28
C ILE A 264 0.13 -3.45 -17.64
N GLN A 265 0.38 -3.09 -18.91
CA GLN A 265 0.19 -1.70 -19.35
C GLN A 265 -1.26 -1.22 -19.12
N PRO A 266 -1.47 0.06 -18.73
CA PRO A 266 -2.79 0.58 -18.38
C PRO A 266 -3.88 0.35 -19.42
N GLN A 267 -3.56 0.41 -20.73
CA GLN A 267 -4.55 0.16 -21.77
C GLN A 267 -5.07 -1.30 -21.84
N PHE A 268 -4.34 -2.24 -21.24
CA PHE A 268 -4.65 -3.68 -21.25
C PHE A 268 -5.24 -4.17 -19.92
N VAL A 269 -5.38 -3.31 -18.91
CA VAL A 269 -5.92 -3.70 -17.59
C VAL A 269 -7.34 -4.22 -17.71
N GLU A 270 -8.22 -3.55 -18.48
CA GLU A 270 -9.59 -4.03 -18.65
C GLU A 270 -9.68 -5.30 -19.52
N ASP A 271 -8.74 -5.49 -20.46
CA ASP A 271 -8.63 -6.75 -21.19
C ASP A 271 -8.20 -7.90 -20.26
N TYR A 272 -7.31 -7.63 -19.30
CA TYR A 272 -6.91 -8.57 -18.25
C TYR A 272 -8.11 -8.98 -17.38
N VAL A 273 -8.88 -8.00 -16.89
CA VAL A 273 -10.09 -8.25 -16.09
C VAL A 273 -11.08 -9.10 -16.87
N ALA A 274 -11.37 -8.73 -18.11
CA ALA A 274 -12.29 -9.47 -18.97
C ALA A 274 -11.79 -10.89 -19.25
N TYR A 275 -10.50 -11.07 -19.53
CA TYR A 275 -9.90 -12.38 -19.79
C TYR A 275 -10.04 -13.34 -18.59
N TYR A 276 -9.75 -12.86 -17.38
CA TYR A 276 -9.87 -13.68 -16.17
C TYR A 276 -11.32 -13.91 -15.74
N GLY A 277 -12.25 -13.03 -16.13
CA GLY A 277 -13.69 -13.23 -15.95
C GLY A 277 -14.31 -14.28 -16.91
N LEU A 278 -13.58 -14.71 -17.95
CA LEU A 278 -14.05 -15.78 -18.83
C LEU A 278 -13.88 -17.16 -18.18
N PRO A 279 -14.74 -18.14 -18.53
CA PRO A 279 -14.61 -19.51 -18.06
C PRO A 279 -13.20 -20.08 -18.31
N GLU A 280 -12.65 -20.76 -17.31
CA GLU A 280 -11.34 -21.40 -17.42
C GLU A 280 -11.36 -22.62 -18.36
N SER A 281 -12.53 -23.24 -18.51
CA SER A 281 -12.73 -24.40 -19.36
C SER A 281 -13.23 -24.00 -20.75
N GLY A 282 -12.95 -24.85 -21.73
CA GLY A 282 -13.29 -24.58 -23.13
C GLY A 282 -12.30 -23.62 -23.78
N SER A 283 -12.75 -22.94 -24.83
CA SER A 283 -11.88 -22.14 -25.71
C SER A 283 -12.22 -20.64 -25.68
N ALA A 284 -12.99 -20.19 -24.68
CA ALA A 284 -13.41 -18.79 -24.54
C ALA A 284 -12.22 -17.84 -24.36
N ARG A 285 -11.30 -18.18 -23.45
CA ARG A 285 -10.04 -17.45 -23.22
C ARG A 285 -9.18 -17.41 -24.48
N ASP A 286 -9.03 -18.54 -25.18
CA ASP A 286 -8.26 -18.61 -26.43
C ASP A 286 -8.87 -17.76 -27.55
N ARG A 287 -10.21 -17.74 -27.68
CA ARG A 287 -10.92 -16.86 -28.63
C ARG A 287 -10.70 -15.39 -28.30
N TYR A 288 -10.76 -15.04 -27.02
CA TYR A 288 -10.55 -13.68 -26.56
C TYR A 288 -9.15 -13.16 -26.92
N LEU A 289 -8.11 -13.99 -26.71
CA LEU A 289 -6.73 -13.69 -27.09
C LEU A 289 -6.56 -13.59 -28.61
N LYS A 290 -7.24 -14.45 -29.37
CA LYS A 290 -7.21 -14.42 -30.84
C LYS A 290 -7.71 -13.09 -31.43
N GLU A 291 -8.72 -12.51 -30.79
CA GLU A 291 -9.33 -11.24 -31.22
C GLU A 291 -8.51 -10.02 -30.76
N ARG A 292 -7.58 -10.19 -29.82
CA ARG A 292 -6.76 -9.13 -29.22
C ARG A 292 -5.27 -9.50 -29.24
N PRO A 293 -4.62 -9.47 -30.42
CA PRO A 293 -3.22 -9.88 -30.56
C PRO A 293 -2.24 -9.03 -29.75
N ASP A 294 -2.51 -7.73 -29.59
CA ASP A 294 -1.65 -6.84 -28.80
C ASP A 294 -1.71 -7.17 -27.31
N PHE A 295 -2.91 -7.47 -26.79
CA PHE A 295 -3.08 -7.95 -25.42
C PHE A 295 -2.42 -9.31 -25.20
N TYR A 296 -2.54 -10.23 -26.16
CA TYR A 296 -1.85 -11.52 -26.08
C TYR A 296 -0.32 -11.35 -26.01
N ALA A 297 0.25 -10.45 -26.83
CA ALA A 297 1.68 -10.14 -26.80
C ALA A 297 2.12 -9.56 -25.44
N GLU A 298 1.32 -8.67 -24.85
CA GLU A 298 1.56 -8.13 -23.50
C GLU A 298 1.57 -9.26 -22.45
N MET A 299 0.57 -10.12 -22.46
CA MET A 299 0.47 -11.24 -21.52
C MET A 299 1.65 -12.22 -21.66
N GLN A 300 2.11 -12.47 -22.89
CA GLN A 300 3.32 -13.28 -23.11
C GLN A 300 4.58 -12.62 -22.53
N ALA A 301 4.72 -11.32 -22.71
CA ALA A 301 5.88 -10.57 -22.22
C ALA A 301 5.92 -10.50 -20.69
N LYS A 302 4.76 -10.27 -20.04
CA LYS A 302 4.67 -10.01 -18.60
C LYS A 302 4.47 -11.25 -17.74
N LEU A 303 3.80 -12.29 -18.26
CA LEU A 303 3.46 -13.49 -17.48
C LEU A 303 4.31 -14.71 -17.84
N GLU A 304 5.39 -14.51 -18.60
CA GLU A 304 6.30 -15.57 -19.06
C GLU A 304 5.57 -16.75 -19.72
N TRP A 305 4.47 -16.47 -20.44
CA TRP A 305 3.73 -17.50 -21.15
C TRP A 305 4.56 -18.06 -22.31
N THR A 306 5.20 -19.20 -22.06
CA THR A 306 6.04 -19.90 -23.04
C THR A 306 5.22 -20.67 -24.10
N GLY A 307 3.92 -20.84 -23.89
CA GLY A 307 3.01 -21.51 -24.82
C GLY A 307 2.58 -20.61 -25.97
N VAL A 308 2.94 -20.98 -27.21
CA VAL A 308 2.36 -20.36 -28.41
C VAL A 308 1.01 -21.02 -28.68
N ILE A 309 -0.06 -20.25 -28.62
CA ILE A 309 -1.40 -20.73 -28.96
C ILE A 309 -1.50 -20.82 -30.48
N ASP A 310 -1.81 -22.01 -31.00
CA ASP A 310 -2.19 -22.14 -32.40
C ASP A 310 -3.64 -21.66 -32.58
N PHE A 311 -3.81 -20.36 -32.87
CA PHE A 311 -5.12 -19.75 -33.10
C PHE A 311 -5.92 -20.34 -34.27
N SER A 312 -5.28 -21.15 -35.14
CA SER A 312 -5.98 -21.93 -36.17
C SER A 312 -6.73 -23.14 -35.60
N LYS A 313 -6.39 -23.55 -34.37
CA LYS A 313 -6.99 -24.66 -33.63
C LYS A 313 -8.00 -24.23 -32.58
N VAL A 314 -8.25 -22.93 -32.47
CA VAL A 314 -9.26 -22.38 -31.57
C VAL A 314 -10.63 -22.45 -32.26
N PRO A 315 -11.58 -23.25 -31.73
CA PRO A 315 -12.92 -23.38 -32.30
C PRO A 315 -13.74 -22.09 -32.13
N THR A 316 -14.67 -21.85 -33.04
CA THR A 316 -15.72 -20.85 -32.85
C THR A 316 -16.63 -21.24 -31.70
N GLU A 317 -17.25 -20.24 -31.06
CA GLU A 317 -18.23 -20.46 -29.99
C GLU A 317 -19.36 -21.38 -30.46
N LYS A 318 -19.92 -21.10 -31.64
CA LYS A 318 -20.96 -21.92 -32.27
C LYS A 318 -20.54 -23.40 -32.45
N PHE A 319 -19.29 -23.66 -32.81
CA PHE A 319 -18.78 -25.02 -32.93
C PHE A 319 -18.64 -25.71 -31.57
N GLU A 320 -18.15 -24.99 -30.56
CA GLU A 320 -17.98 -25.52 -29.20
C GLU A 320 -19.32 -25.86 -28.53
N GLU A 321 -20.34 -25.02 -28.69
CA GLU A 321 -21.72 -25.28 -28.24
C GLU A 321 -22.29 -26.55 -28.89
N ALA A 322 -22.15 -26.67 -30.22
CA ALA A 322 -22.62 -27.84 -30.97
C ALA A 322 -21.80 -29.11 -30.68
N LEU A 323 -20.54 -28.96 -30.25
CA LEU A 323 -19.66 -30.08 -29.96
C LEU A 323 -20.18 -30.92 -28.79
N GLY A 324 -20.70 -30.28 -27.74
CA GLY A 324 -21.29 -30.99 -26.60
C GLY A 324 -22.44 -31.91 -27.01
N PHE A 325 -23.36 -31.39 -27.83
CA PHE A 325 -24.46 -32.17 -28.41
C PHE A 325 -23.94 -33.33 -29.27
N TYR A 326 -23.00 -33.04 -30.17
CA TYR A 326 -22.40 -34.05 -31.04
C TYR A 326 -21.69 -35.16 -30.25
N GLU A 327 -21.03 -34.82 -29.15
CA GLU A 327 -20.36 -35.76 -28.26
C GLU A 327 -21.33 -36.61 -27.43
N ALA A 328 -22.55 -36.12 -27.18
CA ALA A 328 -23.61 -36.91 -26.56
C ALA A 328 -24.23 -37.93 -27.52
N LEU A 329 -24.18 -37.71 -28.84
CA LEU A 329 -24.72 -38.66 -29.83
C LEU A 329 -24.00 -40.01 -29.80
N PRO A 330 -24.72 -41.14 -30.01
CA PRO A 330 -24.10 -42.45 -30.13
C PRO A 330 -23.04 -42.49 -31.24
N LYS A 331 -21.92 -43.16 -30.95
CA LYS A 331 -20.84 -43.34 -31.93
C LYS A 331 -21.36 -44.07 -33.18
N GLY A 332 -20.80 -43.75 -34.35
CA GLY A 332 -21.19 -44.35 -35.62
C GLY A 332 -22.23 -43.51 -36.37
N SER A 333 -23.28 -44.16 -36.88
CA SER A 333 -24.24 -43.55 -37.82
C SER A 333 -24.81 -42.19 -37.37
N PRO A 334 -25.25 -42.00 -36.12
CA PRO A 334 -25.85 -40.73 -35.68
C PRO A 334 -24.89 -39.53 -35.80
N ARG A 335 -23.63 -39.70 -35.42
CA ARG A 335 -22.60 -38.66 -35.56
C ARG A 335 -22.28 -38.34 -37.02
N TYR A 336 -22.21 -39.35 -37.88
CA TYR A 336 -21.99 -39.12 -39.32
C TYR A 336 -23.16 -38.37 -39.97
N GLN A 337 -24.39 -38.70 -39.59
CA GLN A 337 -25.59 -38.02 -40.08
C GLN A 337 -25.67 -36.58 -39.57
N TYR A 338 -25.35 -36.32 -38.30
CA TYR A 338 -25.29 -34.96 -37.76
C TYR A 338 -24.31 -34.08 -38.54
N ARG A 339 -23.11 -34.61 -38.84
CA ARG A 339 -22.09 -33.94 -39.65
C ARG A 339 -22.54 -33.73 -41.11
N ALA A 340 -23.21 -34.69 -41.71
CA ALA A 340 -23.77 -34.58 -43.05
C ALA A 340 -24.82 -33.45 -43.15
N ASN A 341 -25.65 -33.31 -42.12
CA ASN A 341 -26.71 -32.30 -42.07
C ASN A 341 -26.21 -30.93 -41.59
N ASN A 342 -25.05 -30.86 -40.94
CA ASN A 342 -24.41 -29.63 -40.47
C ASN A 342 -23.06 -29.40 -41.16
N ALA A 343 -23.09 -29.06 -42.45
CA ALA A 343 -21.89 -28.86 -43.26
C ALA A 343 -20.93 -27.81 -42.67
N TRP A 344 -21.45 -26.78 -41.99
CA TRP A 344 -20.64 -25.78 -41.30
C TRP A 344 -19.82 -26.39 -40.16
N PHE A 345 -20.44 -27.28 -39.36
CA PHE A 345 -19.83 -27.97 -38.23
C PHE A 345 -18.80 -29.00 -38.72
N ASP A 346 -19.12 -29.76 -39.77
CA ASP A 346 -18.17 -30.70 -40.36
C ASP A 346 -16.93 -29.98 -40.89
N LYS A 347 -17.12 -28.90 -41.66
CA LYS A 347 -16.04 -28.11 -42.25
C LYS A 347 -15.10 -27.56 -41.18
N GLU A 348 -15.65 -27.01 -40.10
CA GLU A 348 -14.86 -26.47 -39.01
C GLU A 348 -14.12 -27.56 -38.22
N GLY A 349 -14.79 -28.67 -37.88
CA GLY A 349 -14.13 -29.80 -37.21
C GLY A 349 -13.01 -30.45 -38.04
N VAL A 350 -13.13 -30.44 -39.36
CA VAL A 350 -12.05 -30.82 -40.29
C VAL A 350 -10.90 -29.82 -40.25
N ALA A 351 -11.18 -28.52 -40.29
CA ALA A 351 -10.15 -27.48 -40.20
C ALA A 351 -9.37 -27.53 -38.88
N LEU A 352 -10.08 -27.76 -37.78
CA LEU A 352 -9.51 -27.98 -36.45
C LEU A 352 -8.74 -29.32 -36.36
N GLY A 353 -8.95 -30.24 -37.30
CA GLY A 353 -8.28 -31.55 -37.33
C GLY A 353 -8.89 -32.58 -36.39
N LYS A 354 -10.10 -32.34 -35.86
CA LYS A 354 -10.82 -33.26 -34.98
C LYS A 354 -11.24 -34.54 -35.72
N TRP A 355 -11.49 -34.46 -37.03
CA TRP A 355 -11.85 -35.60 -37.88
C TRP A 355 -11.51 -35.38 -39.35
N LYS A 356 -11.54 -36.47 -40.13
CA LYS A 356 -11.39 -36.44 -41.59
C LYS A 356 -12.68 -35.91 -42.26
N PRO A 357 -12.58 -35.32 -43.46
CA PRO A 357 -13.74 -34.88 -44.24
C PRO A 357 -14.79 -35.98 -44.35
N TYR A 358 -16.05 -35.60 -44.20
CA TYR A 358 -17.17 -36.48 -44.46
C TYR A 358 -17.11 -37.00 -45.93
N ASN A 359 -17.35 -38.31 -46.12
CA ASN A 359 -17.42 -38.93 -47.44
C ASN A 359 -18.90 -39.09 -47.85
N PRO A 360 -19.40 -38.28 -48.81
CA PRO A 360 -20.79 -38.33 -49.25
C PRO A 360 -21.20 -39.64 -49.93
N GLU A 361 -20.24 -40.46 -50.39
CA GLU A 361 -20.53 -41.75 -51.05
C GLU A 361 -20.89 -42.86 -50.05
N ARG A 362 -20.58 -42.70 -48.75
CA ARG A 362 -20.80 -43.74 -47.72
C ARG A 362 -22.04 -43.52 -46.85
N TYR A 363 -22.53 -42.29 -46.77
CA TYR A 363 -23.62 -41.92 -45.86
C TYR A 363 -24.44 -40.81 -46.53
N THR A 364 -25.59 -41.09 -47.13
CA THR A 364 -26.45 -40.05 -47.68
C THR A 364 -27.17 -39.29 -46.55
N PRO A 365 -27.31 -37.95 -46.64
CA PRO A 365 -28.18 -37.19 -45.75
C PRO A 365 -29.58 -37.78 -45.86
N THR A 366 -30.11 -38.33 -44.77
CA THR A 366 -31.50 -38.76 -44.71
C THR A 366 -32.28 -37.81 -43.81
N ASP A 367 -33.57 -37.67 -44.10
CA ASP A 367 -34.54 -36.82 -43.41
C ASP A 367 -34.87 -37.18 -41.94
N PRO A 368 -34.47 -38.31 -41.28
CA PRO A 368 -34.99 -38.61 -39.94
C PRO A 368 -34.29 -37.82 -38.83
N ILE A 369 -33.37 -36.90 -39.15
CA ILE A 369 -32.69 -36.10 -38.13
C ILE A 369 -33.63 -35.12 -37.45
N GLN A 370 -34.69 -34.61 -38.10
CA GLN A 370 -35.61 -33.70 -37.39
C GLN A 370 -36.26 -34.40 -36.19
N ALA A 371 -36.73 -35.64 -36.36
CA ALA A 371 -37.31 -36.41 -35.26
C ALA A 371 -36.29 -36.77 -34.15
N ILE A 372 -35.01 -36.92 -34.49
CA ILE A 372 -33.94 -37.18 -33.52
C ILE A 372 -33.49 -35.87 -32.83
N ILE A 373 -33.47 -34.74 -33.55
CA ILE A 373 -33.23 -33.41 -33.00
C ILE A 373 -34.35 -33.08 -32.02
N ASP A 374 -35.62 -33.20 -32.43
CA ASP A 374 -36.80 -32.95 -31.59
C ASP A 374 -36.77 -33.81 -30.31
N GLU A 375 -36.40 -35.10 -30.42
CA GLU A 375 -36.27 -36.01 -29.27
C GLU A 375 -35.08 -35.63 -28.36
N THR A 376 -33.98 -35.13 -28.92
CA THR A 376 -32.80 -34.76 -28.14
C THR A 376 -32.97 -33.39 -27.49
N GLU A 377 -33.62 -32.43 -28.16
CA GLU A 377 -34.04 -31.13 -27.59
C GLU A 377 -35.00 -31.35 -26.41
N ARG A 378 -35.99 -32.23 -26.56
CA ARG A 378 -36.88 -32.60 -25.45
C ARG A 378 -36.12 -33.16 -24.25
N ARG A 379 -35.13 -34.05 -24.48
CA ARG A 379 -34.29 -34.61 -23.40
C ARG A 379 -33.39 -33.56 -22.75
N LEU A 380 -32.92 -32.57 -23.51
CA LEU A 380 -32.14 -31.47 -22.94
C LEU A 380 -33.02 -30.59 -22.04
N GLU A 381 -34.24 -30.24 -22.49
CA GLU A 381 -35.21 -29.49 -21.68
C GLU A 381 -35.58 -30.25 -20.40
N GLU A 382 -35.82 -31.56 -20.48
CA GLU A 382 -36.10 -32.41 -19.30
C GLU A 382 -34.92 -32.41 -18.30
N LEU A 383 -33.68 -32.44 -18.78
CA LEU A 383 -32.49 -32.39 -17.94
C LEU A 383 -32.28 -31.00 -17.31
N GLU A 384 -32.59 -29.93 -18.04
CA GLU A 384 -32.54 -28.56 -17.53
C GLU A 384 -33.65 -28.25 -16.52
N GLU A 385 -34.87 -28.77 -16.70
CA GLU A 385 -35.95 -28.68 -15.71
C GLU A 385 -35.62 -29.51 -14.46
N ALA A 386 -35.07 -30.71 -14.62
CA ALA A 386 -34.61 -31.53 -13.50
C ALA A 386 -33.48 -30.82 -12.71
N ALA A 387 -32.57 -30.12 -13.40
CA ALA A 387 -31.53 -29.32 -12.76
C ALA A 387 -32.07 -28.07 -12.05
N ARG A 388 -33.17 -27.47 -12.56
CA ARG A 388 -33.87 -26.34 -11.91
C ARG A 388 -34.67 -26.78 -10.68
N GLY A 389 -35.24 -27.98 -10.66
CA GLY A 389 -36.00 -28.52 -9.52
C GLY A 389 -35.13 -28.97 -8.33
N TRP A 390 -33.81 -28.96 -8.46
CA TRP A 390 -32.84 -29.30 -7.40
C TRP A 390 -32.13 -28.06 -6.80
N ARG A 391 -32.44 -26.84 -7.25
CA ARG A 391 -32.11 -25.58 -6.57
C ARG A 391 -33.26 -25.16 -5.67
#